data_AF-A0A067R1R2-F1
#
_entry.id   AF-A0A067R1R2-F1
#
_cell.length_a   1.000
_cell.length_b   1.000
_cell.length_c   1.000
_cell.angle_alpha   90.00
_cell.angle_beta   90.00
_cell.angle_gamma   90.00
#
_symmetry.space_group_name_H-M   'P 1'
#
loop_
_entity.id
_entity.type
_entity.pdbx_description
1 polymer ?
#
loop_
_entity_poly.entity_id
_entity_poly.type
_entity_poly.pdbx_seq_one_letter_code
_entity_poly.pdbx_strand_id
1 'polypeptide(L)'
;VFVKKLLRRRRWEVLHHPPYSPDLSPCDYNLIPKLQQPLRGKRFRTREDISNAVRREMARFGDGEADGIRRLPRRWQRILDTLGDYFGGC
;
A
#
# COMPACT_ATOMS: atom_id res chain seq x y z
N VAL A 1 -13.29 18.80 -6.40
CA VAL A 1 -14.23 18.71 -7.57
C VAL A 1 -13.53 18.19 -8.84
N PHE A 2 -12.27 18.54 -9.12
CA PHE A 2 -11.52 18.09 -10.31
C PHE A 2 -11.18 16.59 -10.34
N VAL A 3 -10.62 16.04 -9.26
CA VAL A 3 -10.21 14.61 -9.19
C VAL A 3 -11.38 13.66 -9.45
N LYS A 4 -12.53 13.88 -8.79
CA LYS A 4 -13.75 13.09 -9.03
C LYS A 4 -14.20 13.13 -10.50
N LYS A 5 -14.10 14.30 -11.16
CA LYS A 5 -14.44 14.47 -12.59
C LYS A 5 -13.44 13.73 -13.48
N LEU A 6 -12.15 13.74 -13.14
CA LEU A 6 -11.10 13.03 -13.86
C LEU A 6 -11.29 11.51 -13.78
N LEU A 7 -11.55 10.98 -12.59
CA LEU A 7 -11.78 9.54 -12.36
C LEU A 7 -12.98 9.05 -13.17
N ARG A 8 -14.10 9.79 -13.15
CA ARG A 8 -15.28 9.48 -13.96
C ARG A 8 -14.97 9.52 -15.46
N ARG A 9 -14.23 10.52 -15.93
CA ARG A 9 -13.83 10.62 -17.35
C ARG A 9 -12.97 9.45 -17.79
N ARG A 10 -12.13 8.92 -16.91
CA ARG A 10 -11.29 7.74 -17.13
C ARG A 10 -12.05 6.41 -16.95
N ARG A 11 -13.32 6.46 -16.53
CA ARG A 11 -14.15 5.28 -16.19
C ARG A 11 -13.50 4.40 -15.12
N TRP A 12 -12.79 5.02 -14.16
CA TRP A 12 -12.23 4.29 -13.03
C TRP A 12 -13.27 4.13 -11.94
N GLU A 13 -13.49 2.89 -11.52
CA GLU A 13 -14.28 2.58 -10.34
C GLU A 13 -13.52 3.00 -9.09
N VAL A 14 -14.20 3.67 -8.17
CA VAL A 14 -13.63 4.09 -6.88
C VAL A 14 -14.21 3.19 -5.81
N LEU A 15 -13.39 2.27 -5.30
CA LEU A 15 -13.77 1.41 -4.19
C LEU A 15 -13.96 2.23 -2.92
N HIS A 16 -14.97 1.86 -2.12
CA HIS A 16 -15.18 2.47 -0.83
C HIS A 16 -14.01 2.14 0.10
N HIS A 17 -13.43 3.15 0.74
CA HIS A 17 -12.36 2.99 1.71
C HIS A 17 -12.75 3.69 3.02
N PRO A 18 -12.92 2.94 4.12
CA PRO A 18 -13.27 3.54 5.40
C PRO A 18 -12.18 4.49 5.92
N PRO A 19 -12.54 5.53 6.68
CA PRO A 19 -11.56 6.44 7.28
C PRO A 19 -10.59 5.69 8.21
N TYR A 20 -9.34 6.14 8.24
CA TYR A 20 -8.31 5.62 9.15
C TYR A 20 -8.08 4.11 9.05
N SER A 21 -8.21 3.47 7.89
CA SER A 21 -8.03 2.01 7.74
C SER A 21 -6.77 1.62 6.95
N PRO A 22 -5.56 1.89 7.46
CA PRO A 22 -4.31 1.46 6.81
C PRO A 22 -4.24 -0.06 6.65
N ASP A 23 -4.90 -0.83 7.54
CA ASP A 23 -4.99 -2.29 7.45
C ASP A 23 -5.72 -2.79 6.20
N LEU A 24 -6.46 -1.91 5.51
CA LEU A 24 -7.13 -2.19 4.24
C LEU A 24 -6.42 -1.65 3.02
N SER A 25 -5.38 -0.85 3.21
CA SER A 25 -4.61 -0.28 2.11
C SER A 25 -3.43 -1.19 1.79
N PRO A 26 -3.40 -1.87 0.63
CA PRO A 26 -2.29 -2.74 0.25
C PRO A 26 -0.95 -2.00 0.18
N CYS A 27 -0.99 -0.69 -0.04
CA CYS A 27 0.19 0.15 0.01
C CYS A 27 0.74 0.23 1.44
N ASP A 28 -0.14 0.50 2.42
CA ASP A 28 0.27 0.75 3.81
C ASP A 28 0.66 -0.53 4.55
N TYR A 29 -0.10 -1.62 4.42
CA TYR A 29 0.22 -2.85 5.16
C TYR A 29 1.26 -3.76 4.47
N ASN A 30 1.49 -3.62 3.16
CA ASN A 30 2.38 -4.54 2.42
C ASN A 30 3.51 -3.82 1.67
N LEU A 31 3.20 -2.94 0.72
CA LEU A 31 4.22 -2.38 -0.17
C LEU A 31 5.22 -1.46 0.55
N ILE A 32 4.72 -0.49 1.32
CA ILE A 32 5.55 0.51 2.00
C ILE A 32 6.46 -0.14 3.05
N PRO A 33 5.98 -1.06 3.93
CA PRO A 33 6.85 -1.76 4.87
C PRO A 33 7.97 -2.54 4.17
N LYS A 34 7.66 -3.25 3.08
CA LYS A 34 8.66 -3.99 2.28
C LYS A 34 9.70 -3.08 1.63
N LEU A 35 9.29 -1.89 1.17
CA LEU A 35 10.22 -0.88 0.66
C LEU A 35 11.08 -0.27 1.76
N GLN A 36 10.50 -0.01 2.93
CA GLN A 36 11.19 0.63 4.04
C GLN A 36 12.19 -0.30 4.73
N GLN A 37 11.89 -1.60 4.83
CA GLN A 37 12.73 -2.58 5.51
C GLN A 37 14.20 -2.58 5.04
N PRO A 38 14.52 -2.68 3.73
CA PRO A 38 15.91 -2.62 3.24
C PRO A 38 16.50 -1.21 3.27
N LEU A 39 15.69 -0.16 3.44
CA LEU A 39 16.13 1.24 3.52
C LEU A 39 16.33 1.71 4.97
N ARG A 40 15.83 0.96 5.94
CA ARG A 40 15.86 1.32 7.36
C ARG A 40 17.29 1.50 7.84
N GLY A 41 17.56 2.61 8.53
CA GLY A 41 18.87 2.94 9.07
C GLY A 41 19.89 3.47 8.05
N LYS A 42 19.57 3.49 6.75
CA LYS A 42 20.44 4.10 5.74
C LYS A 42 20.32 5.62 5.78
N ARG A 43 21.46 6.30 5.72
CA ARG A 43 21.52 7.77 5.55
C ARG A 43 21.79 8.08 4.09
N PHE A 44 21.00 8.98 3.53
CA PHE A 44 21.14 9.48 2.18
C PHE A 44 21.52 10.96 2.23
N ARG A 45 22.43 11.39 1.35
CA ARG A 45 22.94 12.77 1.34
C ARG A 45 22.08 13.68 0.48
N THR A 46 21.49 13.14 -0.58
CA THR A 46 20.67 13.87 -1.54
C THR A 46 19.30 13.20 -1.72
N ARG A 47 18.35 13.95 -2.27
CA ARG A 47 17.04 13.41 -2.65
C ARG A 47 17.17 12.39 -3.78
N GLU A 48 18.14 12.62 -4.68
CA GLU A 48 18.43 11.75 -5.82
C GLU A 48 18.94 10.38 -5.33
N ASP A 49 19.75 10.34 -4.28
CA ASP A 49 20.18 9.09 -3.64
C ASP A 49 18.98 8.30 -3.09
N ILE A 50 18.03 8.98 -2.42
CA ILE A 50 16.79 8.36 -1.92
C ILE A 50 15.98 7.80 -3.09
N SER A 51 15.75 8.61 -4.13
CA SER A 51 14.96 8.21 -5.28
C SER A 51 15.58 6.99 -5.98
N ASN A 52 16.91 6.95 -6.13
CA ASN A 52 17.61 5.83 -6.74
C ASN A 52 17.58 4.58 -5.86
N ALA A 53 17.69 4.74 -4.54
CA ALA A 53 17.55 3.63 -3.61
C ALA A 53 16.14 3.02 -3.65
N VAL A 54 15.10 3.84 -3.59
CA VAL A 54 13.70 3.39 -3.69
C VAL A 54 13.44 2.68 -5.02
N ARG A 55 13.89 3.24 -6.15
CA ARG A 55 13.73 2.61 -7.47
C ARG A 55 14.40 1.23 -7.54
N ARG A 56 15.60 1.11 -6.96
CA ARG A 56 16.35 -0.16 -6.92
C ARG A 56 15.62 -1.22 -6.10
N GLU A 57 15.09 -0.85 -4.94
CA GLU A 57 14.32 -1.79 -4.11
C GLU A 57 12.99 -2.15 -4.79
N MET A 58 12.33 -1.18 -5.43
CA MET A 58 11.08 -1.43 -6.17
C MET A 58 11.28 -2.38 -7.37
N ALA A 59 12.43 -2.30 -8.05
CA ALA A 59 12.77 -3.21 -9.15
C ALA A 59 13.02 -4.67 -8.71
N ARG A 60 13.19 -4.92 -7.40
CA ARG A 60 13.32 -6.28 -6.86
C ARG A 60 11.98 -6.97 -6.67
N PHE A 61 10.88 -6.20 -6.64
CA PHE A 61 9.55 -6.76 -6.60
C PHE A 61 9.23 -7.36 -7.97
N GLY A 62 9.21 -8.70 -8.05
CA GLY A 62 8.83 -9.41 -9.27
C GLY A 62 7.31 -9.44 -9.47
N ASP A 63 6.85 -10.02 -10.59
CA ASP A 63 5.42 -10.14 -10.94
C ASP A 63 4.57 -10.91 -9.87
N GLY A 64 5.24 -11.58 -8.92
CA GLY A 64 4.62 -12.26 -7.79
C GLY A 64 4.16 -11.35 -6.64
N GLU A 65 4.54 -10.06 -6.62
CA GLU A 65 4.27 -9.09 -5.54
C GLU A 65 2.78 -8.70 -5.38
N ALA A 66 1.86 -9.38 -6.08
CA ALA A 66 0.43 -9.22 -5.85
C ALA A 66 -0.05 -9.82 -4.51
N ASP A 67 0.85 -10.32 -3.66
CA ASP A 67 0.52 -10.84 -2.32
C ASP A 67 -0.30 -9.84 -1.48
N GLY A 68 0.04 -8.55 -1.55
CA GLY A 68 -0.75 -7.50 -0.90
C GLY A 68 -2.20 -7.53 -1.36
N ILE A 69 -2.45 -7.45 -2.66
CA ILE A 69 -3.80 -7.47 -3.25
C ILE A 69 -4.52 -8.78 -2.95
N ARG A 70 -3.83 -9.92 -3.07
CA ARG A 70 -4.41 -11.26 -2.82
C ARG A 70 -4.83 -11.46 -1.36
N ARG A 71 -4.26 -10.73 -0.42
CA ARG A 71 -4.63 -10.77 1.01
C ARG A 71 -5.85 -9.91 1.36
N LEU A 72 -6.32 -9.04 0.46
CA LEU A 72 -7.48 -8.17 0.71
C LEU A 72 -8.74 -8.93 1.18
N PRO A 73 -9.17 -10.03 0.53
CA PRO A 73 -10.37 -10.75 0.97
C PRO A 73 -10.27 -11.28 2.40
N ARG A 74 -9.09 -11.80 2.79
CA ARG A 74 -8.85 -12.27 4.16
C ARG A 74 -8.86 -11.13 5.17
N ARG A 75 -8.31 -9.97 4.81
CA ARG A 75 -8.32 -8.77 5.66
C ARG A 75 -9.73 -8.20 5.83
N TRP A 76 -10.54 -8.18 4.77
CA TRP A 76 -11.96 -7.80 4.86
C TRP A 76 -12.72 -8.71 5.81
N GLN A 77 -12.54 -10.03 5.71
CA GLN A 77 -13.17 -10.97 6.64
C GLN A 77 -12.79 -10.66 8.09
N ARG A 78 -11.51 -10.39 8.34
CA ARG A 78 -11.03 -10.09 9.69
C ARG A 78 -11.61 -8.79 10.26
N ILE A 79 -11.91 -7.78 9.44
CA ILE A 79 -12.65 -6.59 9.88
C ILE A 79 -14.06 -6.95 10.34
N LEU A 80 -14.75 -7.79 9.57
CA LEU A 80 -16.11 -8.22 9.92
C LEU A 80 -16.09 -9.00 11.24
N ASP A 81 -15.13 -9.90 11.41
CA ASP A 81 -14.98 -10.72 12.61
C ASP A 81 -14.61 -9.88 13.86
N THR A 82 -13.95 -8.73 13.66
CA THR A 82 -13.54 -7.79 14.73
C THR A 82 -14.49 -6.61 14.89
N LEU A 83 -15.64 -6.62 14.21
CA LEU A 83 -16.65 -5.55 14.25
C LEU A 83 -16.08 -4.15 13.94
N GLY A 84 -15.04 -4.07 13.11
CA GLY A 84 -14.41 -2.82 12.73
C GLY A 84 -13.15 -2.45 13.53
N ASP A 85 -12.75 -3.25 14.52
CA ASP A 85 -11.51 -3.00 15.26
C ASP A 85 -10.26 -3.24 14.41
N TYR A 86 -9.21 -2.48 14.74
CA TYR A 86 -7.88 -2.70 14.16
C TYR A 86 -7.34 -4.07 14.52
N PHE A 87 -6.61 -4.69 13.59
CA PHE A 87 -5.92 -5.95 13.86
C PHE A 87 -4.46 -5.87 13.42
N GLY A 88 -3.56 -6.22 14.34
CA GLY A 88 -2.14 -6.38 14.04
C GLY A 88 -1.89 -7.67 13.28
N GLY A 89 -1.12 -7.59 12.18
CA GLY A 89 -0.49 -8.77 11.56
C GLY A 89 -0.41 -8.74 10.05
N CYS A 90 0.81 -8.86 9.54
CA CYS A 90 1.12 -9.39 8.21
C CYS A 90 1.60 -10.83 8.33
#